data_AF-V4MRS0-F1
#
_entry.id   AF-V4MRS0-F1
#
_cell.length_a   1.000
_cell.length_b   1.000
_cell.length_c   1.000
_cell.angle_alpha   90.00
_cell.angle_beta   90.00
_cell.angle_gamma   90.00
#
_symmetry.space_group_name_H-M   'P 1'
#
loop_
_entity.id
_entity.type
_entity.pdbx_description
1 polymer ?
#
loop_
_entity_poly.entity_id
_entity_poly.type
_entity_poly.pdbx_seq_one_letter_code
_entity_poly.pdbx_strand_id
1 'polypeptide(L)'
;MKVAAIFLVSCVLSLLPAHLSQEEPSVAATQEPVYCRSRQVFSGSCTDKGSPRTTCLLDFLAARSASEMPKNCNCTPQPKNMRLCECQVVCDDCCI
;
A
#
# COMPACT_ATOMS: atom_id res chain seq x y z
N MET A 1 -39.47 -43.96 12.91
CA MET A 1 -39.53 -43.14 11.69
C MET A 1 -39.39 -41.67 12.10
N LYS A 2 -38.31 -40.99 11.74
CA LYS A 2 -38.16 -39.54 11.96
C LYS A 2 -37.18 -39.01 10.93
N VAL A 3 -37.71 -38.55 9.82
CA VAL A 3 -36.94 -37.98 8.70
C VAL A 3 -36.67 -36.53 9.06
N ALA A 4 -35.38 -36.17 9.19
CA ALA A 4 -34.96 -34.79 9.34
C ALA A 4 -35.09 -34.11 7.98
N ALA A 5 -35.94 -33.08 7.90
CA ALA A 5 -36.15 -32.29 6.70
C ALA A 5 -34.91 -31.41 6.45
N ILE A 6 -34.24 -31.65 5.32
CA ILE A 6 -33.15 -30.83 4.81
C ILE A 6 -33.79 -29.60 4.15
N PHE A 7 -33.64 -28.42 4.76
CA PHE A 7 -34.06 -27.15 4.15
C PHE A 7 -33.02 -26.73 3.10
N LEU A 8 -33.27 -27.08 1.84
CA LEU A 8 -32.57 -26.53 0.68
C LEU A 8 -33.14 -25.13 0.39
N VAL A 9 -32.46 -24.09 0.87
CA VAL A 9 -32.72 -22.72 0.43
C VAL A 9 -32.17 -22.57 -0.97
N SER A 10 -33.05 -22.80 -1.96
CA SER A 10 -32.79 -22.56 -3.37
C SER A 10 -32.79 -21.05 -3.59
N CYS A 11 -31.61 -20.45 -3.65
CA CYS A 11 -31.44 -19.09 -4.16
C CYS A 11 -31.74 -19.14 -5.67
N VAL A 12 -33.00 -18.90 -6.01
CA VAL A 12 -33.42 -18.52 -7.36
C VAL A 12 -32.64 -17.27 -7.74
N LEU A 13 -31.53 -17.48 -8.46
CA LEU A 13 -30.76 -16.45 -9.13
C LEU A 13 -31.67 -15.91 -10.24
N SER A 14 -32.45 -14.89 -9.91
CA SER A 14 -33.27 -14.16 -10.87
C SER A 14 -32.35 -13.66 -11.99
N LEU A 15 -32.51 -14.22 -13.19
CA LEU A 15 -32.07 -13.58 -14.42
C LEU A 15 -32.74 -12.20 -14.50
N LEU A 16 -32.02 -11.14 -14.13
CA LEU A 16 -32.33 -9.79 -14.57
C LEU A 16 -31.45 -9.47 -15.78
N PRO A 17 -32.01 -9.37 -16.99
CA PRO A 17 -31.40 -8.64 -18.08
C PRO A 17 -31.84 -7.17 -17.92
N ALA A 18 -30.99 -6.36 -17.31
CA ALA A 18 -31.13 -4.91 -17.37
C ALA A 18 -29.74 -4.31 -17.56
N HIS A 19 -29.49 -3.91 -18.80
CA HIS A 19 -28.48 -2.95 -19.24
C HIS A 19 -27.87 -2.14 -18.09
N LEU A 20 -26.74 -2.62 -17.56
CA LEU A 20 -25.80 -1.72 -16.91
C LEU A 20 -25.17 -0.93 -18.04
N SER A 21 -25.62 0.31 -18.19
CA SER A 21 -24.87 1.36 -18.86
C SER A 21 -23.44 1.25 -18.40
N GLN A 22 -22.62 0.64 -19.24
CA GLN A 22 -21.19 0.65 -19.16
C GLN A 22 -20.80 2.08 -19.53
N GLU A 23 -21.00 3.00 -18.59
CA GLU A 23 -20.12 4.15 -18.49
C GLU A 23 -18.75 3.49 -18.22
N GLU A 24 -17.98 3.24 -19.29
CA GLU A 24 -16.56 3.04 -19.15
C GLU A 24 -16.10 4.13 -18.18
N PRO A 25 -15.49 3.78 -17.02
CA PRO A 25 -14.72 4.76 -16.30
C PRO A 25 -13.70 5.24 -17.31
N SER A 26 -13.99 6.38 -17.96
CA SER A 26 -13.08 7.07 -18.82
C SER A 26 -11.81 7.12 -18.03
N VAL A 27 -10.77 6.45 -18.52
CA VAL A 27 -9.47 6.41 -17.87
C VAL A 27 -9.04 7.87 -17.77
N ALA A 28 -9.40 8.51 -16.67
CA ALA A 28 -8.96 9.83 -16.32
C ALA A 28 -7.46 9.67 -16.30
N ALA A 29 -6.78 10.35 -17.23
CA ALA A 29 -5.35 10.22 -17.42
C ALA A 29 -4.70 10.21 -16.04
N THR A 30 -4.19 9.05 -15.62
CA THR A 30 -3.57 8.89 -14.31
C THR A 30 -2.39 9.83 -14.30
N GLN A 31 -2.54 10.98 -13.66
CA GLN A 31 -1.42 11.90 -13.49
C GLN A 31 -0.34 11.12 -12.75
N GLU A 32 0.88 11.13 -13.30
CA GLU A 32 1.99 10.48 -12.62
C GLU A 32 2.17 11.13 -11.26
N PRO A 33 2.24 10.36 -10.17
CA PRO A 33 2.37 10.93 -8.84
C PRO A 33 3.71 11.66 -8.71
N VAL A 34 3.68 12.85 -8.10
CA VAL A 34 4.89 13.62 -7.77
C VAL A 34 5.58 12.97 -6.57
N TYR A 35 6.92 12.91 -6.60
CA TYR A 35 7.71 12.29 -5.54
C TYR A 35 8.62 13.30 -4.82
N CYS A 36 8.52 13.34 -3.51
CA CYS A 36 9.33 14.16 -2.60
C CYS A 36 10.35 13.33 -1.84
N ARG A 37 11.44 13.95 -1.43
CA ARG A 37 12.41 13.35 -0.50
C ARG A 37 11.86 13.42 0.92
N SER A 38 11.73 12.28 1.58
CA SER A 38 11.30 12.17 2.98
C SER A 38 12.34 11.45 3.82
N ARG A 39 12.52 11.90 5.06
CA ARG A 39 13.53 11.39 6.00
C ARG A 39 12.87 11.01 7.30
N GLN A 40 13.28 9.88 7.87
CA GLN A 40 12.82 9.43 9.17
C GLN A 40 13.88 8.58 9.86
N VAL A 41 14.02 8.76 11.17
CA VAL A 41 14.92 7.96 12.00
C VAL A 41 14.16 6.79 12.60
N PHE A 42 14.71 5.59 12.48
CA PHE A 42 14.18 4.37 13.06
C PHE A 42 15.22 3.72 13.98
N SER A 43 14.76 2.93 14.93
CA SER A 43 15.63 2.09 15.76
C SER A 43 16.13 0.86 14.99
N GLY A 44 17.37 0.46 15.27
CA GLY A 44 18.03 -0.72 14.74
C GLY A 44 19.09 -0.42 13.68
N SER A 45 19.59 -1.46 13.03
CA SER A 45 20.64 -1.38 11.99
C SER A 45 20.05 -1.32 10.58
N CYS A 46 20.86 -0.92 9.60
CA CYS A 46 20.41 -0.92 8.20
C CYS A 46 20.17 -2.32 7.62
N THR A 47 20.64 -3.38 8.29
CA THR A 47 20.56 -4.75 7.78
C THR A 47 19.56 -5.62 8.53
N ASP A 48 18.77 -5.06 9.45
CA ASP A 48 17.83 -5.82 10.30
C ASP A 48 16.78 -6.60 9.50
N LYS A 49 16.38 -6.07 8.34
CA LYS A 49 15.35 -6.67 7.47
C LYS A 49 15.90 -7.01 6.09
N GLY A 50 17.20 -7.34 6.02
CA GLY A 50 17.89 -7.70 4.78
C GLY A 50 18.74 -6.55 4.23
N SER A 51 18.47 -6.12 2.98
CA SER A 51 19.24 -5.04 2.38
C SER A 51 18.93 -3.67 3.02
N PRO A 52 19.88 -2.72 3.04
CA PRO A 52 19.64 -1.34 3.50
C PRO A 52 18.39 -0.70 2.90
N ARG A 53 18.17 -0.91 1.59
CA ARG A 53 17.00 -0.40 0.88
C ARG A 53 15.71 -1.08 1.35
N THR A 54 15.73 -2.40 1.49
CA THR A 54 14.56 -3.19 1.95
C THR A 54 14.17 -2.81 3.36
N THR A 55 15.14 -2.66 4.27
CA THR A 55 14.89 -2.25 5.65
C THR A 55 14.14 -0.93 5.72
N CYS A 56 14.65 0.12 5.04
CA CYS A 56 13.99 1.42 5.03
C CYS A 56 12.65 1.43 4.29
N LEU A 57 12.52 0.67 3.21
CA LEU A 57 11.25 0.52 2.50
C LEU A 57 10.16 -0.03 3.43
N LEU A 58 10.46 -1.11 4.16
CA LEU A 58 9.52 -1.75 5.08
C LEU A 58 9.19 -0.86 6.28
N ASP A 59 10.17 -0.10 6.80
CA ASP A 59 9.93 0.85 7.89
C ASP A 59 9.00 1.99 7.47
N PHE A 60 9.19 2.56 6.27
CA PHE A 60 8.32 3.60 5.74
C PHE A 60 6.91 3.09 5.50
N LEU A 61 6.75 1.90 4.90
CA LEU A 61 5.43 1.28 4.69
C LEU A 61 4.71 1.05 6.02
N ALA A 62 5.43 0.60 7.05
CA ALA A 62 4.85 0.38 8.38
C ALA A 62 4.45 1.69 9.08
N ALA A 63 5.22 2.77 8.89
CA ALA A 63 4.99 4.05 9.56
C ALA A 63 3.98 4.96 8.84
N ARG A 64 3.87 4.86 7.52
CA ARG A 64 3.16 5.84 6.68
C ARG A 64 2.18 5.24 5.67
N SER A 65 2.03 3.91 5.65
CA SER A 65 1.19 3.13 4.74
C SER A 65 1.72 3.01 3.31
N ALA A 66 1.06 2.14 2.52
CA ALA A 66 1.41 1.87 1.14
C ALA A 66 0.99 2.99 0.15
N SER A 67 0.08 3.89 0.54
CA SER A 67 -0.38 4.98 -0.33
C SER A 67 0.70 6.02 -0.60
N GLU A 68 1.68 6.18 0.30
CA GLU A 68 2.85 7.04 0.07
C GLU A 68 3.84 6.44 -0.96
N MET A 69 3.65 5.21 -1.41
CA MET A 69 4.45 4.49 -2.41
C MET A 69 5.97 4.74 -2.28
N PRO A 70 6.59 4.48 -1.11
CA PRO A 70 8.00 4.75 -0.89
C PRO A 70 8.89 4.02 -1.90
N LYS A 71 9.86 4.74 -2.49
CA LYS A 71 10.85 4.21 -3.43
C LYS A 71 12.22 4.84 -3.22
N ASN A 72 13.23 4.33 -3.93
CA ASN A 72 14.60 4.86 -3.93
C ASN A 72 15.17 5.10 -2.51
N CYS A 73 14.89 4.17 -1.61
CA CYS A 73 15.28 4.28 -0.21
C CYS A 73 16.79 4.06 -0.01
N ASN A 74 17.39 4.88 0.84
CA ASN A 74 18.73 4.74 1.37
C ASN A 74 18.69 4.65 2.90
N CYS A 75 19.70 3.99 3.47
CA CYS A 75 19.88 3.86 4.90
C CYS A 75 21.27 4.34 5.30
N THR A 76 21.33 5.21 6.31
CA THR A 76 22.58 5.65 6.94
C THR A 76 22.59 5.22 8.40
N PRO A 77 23.54 4.37 8.83
CA PRO A 77 23.68 4.01 10.25
C PRO A 77 23.89 5.25 11.12
N GLN A 78 23.26 5.28 12.29
CA GLN A 78 23.39 6.34 13.28
C GLN A 78 23.88 5.76 14.62
N PRO A 79 24.49 6.58 15.49
CA PRO A 79 24.86 6.14 16.84
C PRO A 79 23.66 5.62 17.64
N LYS A 80 23.95 4.82 18.69
CA LYS A 80 22.95 4.26 19.62
C LYS A 80 21.96 3.28 18.98
N ASN A 81 22.43 2.49 18.02
CA ASN A 81 21.62 1.50 17.30
C ASN A 81 20.38 2.15 16.65
N MET A 82 20.61 3.25 15.93
CA MET A 82 19.60 3.95 15.17
C MET A 82 20.00 3.95 13.69
N ARG A 83 19.05 4.24 12.81
CA ARG A 83 19.30 4.44 11.38
C ARG A 83 18.48 5.61 10.86
N LEU A 84 19.08 6.40 9.98
CA LEU A 84 18.38 7.39 9.17
C LEU A 84 17.96 6.72 7.86
N CYS A 85 16.66 6.64 7.64
CA CYS A 85 16.09 6.21 6.37
C CYS A 85 15.66 7.43 5.56
N GLU A 86 16.05 7.46 4.29
CA GLU A 86 15.67 8.49 3.34
C GLU A 86 15.04 7.82 2.12
N CYS A 87 13.79 8.13 1.81
CA CYS A 87 13.04 7.56 0.68
C CYS A 87 12.42 8.69 -0.17
N GLN A 88 12.05 8.36 -1.39
CA GLN A 88 11.12 9.17 -2.18
C GLN A 88 9.69 8.68 -1.91
N VAL A 89 8.77 9.57 -1.58
CA VAL A 89 7.35 9.26 -1.31
C VAL A 89 6.45 10.16 -2.15
N VAL A 90 5.24 9.71 -2.42
CA VAL A 90 4.21 10.51 -3.08
C VAL A 90 3.88 11.72 -2.22
N CYS A 91 3.79 12.88 -2.84
CA CYS A 91 3.44 14.14 -2.21
C CYS A 91 2.64 15.00 -3.18
N ASP A 92 1.73 15.81 -2.65
CA ASP A 92 0.86 16.63 -3.50
C ASP A 92 1.57 17.85 -4.09
N ASP A 93 2.62 18.36 -3.43
CA ASP A 93 3.51 19.39 -3.94
C ASP A 93 4.81 19.40 -3.10
N CYS A 94 5.96 19.19 -3.73
CA CYS A 94 7.23 19.40 -3.02
C CYS A 94 7.47 20.88 -2.85
N CYS A 95 7.46 21.29 -1.57
CA CYS A 95 8.41 22.24 -1.02
C CYS A 95 8.09 23.73 -1.29
N ILE A 96 7.55 24.42 -0.28
CA ILE A 96 7.72 25.89 -0.12
C ILE A 96 9.17 26.14 0.31
#